data_AF-A0A059LKR9-F1
#
_entry.id   AF-A0A059LKR9-F1
#
_cell.length_a   1.000
_cell.length_b   1.000
_cell.length_c   1.000
_cell.angle_alpha   90.00
_cell.angle_beta   90.00
_cell.angle_gamma   90.00
#
_symmetry.space_group_name_H-M   'P 1'
#
loop_
_entity.id
_entity.type
_entity.pdbx_description
1 polymer ?
#
loop_
_entity_poly.entity_id
_entity_poly.type
_entity_poly.pdbx_seq_one_letter_code
_entity_poly.pdbx_strand_id
1 'polypeptide(L)'
;MDSDASFSSGSDSENEELVALSRSKLASSLAEKKSIYNADALHEKLEDLSWSEQVAWSETMALTSATPSAVANVDDDVERELGFYTQALDAAREAAARMESAGVAWARPADYYAEMVKTDEHMARVKEQLQHEQKLIADMEQRRKDRENKRHAKQIQVEKKKERDQERKQGVDAVTRMRRERARNQYEGELDMEAELREMEGGGRGRGRGRGGPKSMQRFQPRAKAAHREARDQKYGHGGPKRLSKQNDAFSAADTNSYRSSGGRGG
;
A
#
# COMPACT_ATOMS: atom_id res chain seq x y z
N MET A 1 59.91 -46.36 -32.04
CA MET A 1 60.03 -47.23 -30.86
C MET A 1 59.31 -46.52 -29.74
N ASP A 2 58.09 -46.99 -29.49
CA ASP A 2 57.17 -46.58 -28.45
C ASP A 2 57.71 -46.94 -27.05
N SER A 3 57.45 -46.11 -26.04
CA SER A 3 57.56 -46.50 -24.63
C SER A 3 56.65 -45.62 -23.76
N ASP A 4 55.39 -46.03 -23.79
CA ASP A 4 54.46 -46.30 -22.69
C ASP A 4 54.53 -45.49 -21.37
N ALA A 5 53.35 -44.99 -20.99
CA ALA A 5 53.07 -44.28 -19.75
C ALA A 5 52.54 -45.25 -18.68
N SER A 6 53.29 -45.45 -17.59
CA SER A 6 52.81 -46.20 -16.42
C SER A 6 52.25 -45.25 -15.36
N PHE A 7 50.92 -45.21 -15.27
CA PHE A 7 50.14 -44.53 -14.25
C PHE A 7 50.34 -45.20 -12.87
N SER A 8 50.91 -44.48 -11.92
CA SER A 8 51.12 -44.94 -10.54
C SER A 8 49.80 -44.92 -9.74
N SER A 9 49.19 -46.08 -9.54
CA SER A 9 47.91 -46.25 -8.80
C SER A 9 48.10 -46.60 -7.32
N GLY A 10 49.24 -46.23 -6.71
CA GLY A 10 49.60 -46.66 -5.35
C GLY A 10 49.28 -45.69 -4.20
N SER A 11 48.92 -44.42 -4.50
CA SER A 11 48.86 -43.36 -3.48
C SER A 11 47.46 -43.06 -2.92
N ASP A 12 46.40 -43.55 -3.56
CA ASP A 12 45.01 -43.18 -3.21
C ASP A 12 44.42 -44.08 -2.11
N SER A 13 44.86 -45.35 -2.06
CA SER A 13 44.36 -46.34 -1.09
C SER A 13 44.81 -46.06 0.35
N GLU A 14 46.06 -45.62 0.56
CA GLU A 14 46.59 -45.35 1.90
C GLU A 14 45.96 -44.08 2.50
N ASN A 15 45.61 -43.11 1.64
CA ASN A 15 44.89 -41.90 2.07
C ASN A 15 43.44 -42.18 2.44
N GLU A 16 42.73 -43.03 1.68
CA GLU A 16 41.36 -43.43 2.04
C GLU A 16 41.31 -44.21 3.37
N GLU A 17 42.30 -45.07 3.63
CA GLU A 17 42.36 -45.85 4.86
C GLU A 17 42.64 -44.96 6.09
N LEU A 18 43.54 -43.98 5.96
CA LEU A 18 43.79 -42.97 6.99
C LEU A 18 42.58 -42.06 7.24
N VAL A 19 41.85 -41.69 6.19
CA VAL A 19 40.60 -40.92 6.31
C VAL A 19 39.51 -41.73 6.99
N ALA A 20 39.38 -43.03 6.67
CA ALA A 20 38.44 -43.94 7.31
C ALA A 20 38.77 -44.17 8.80
N LEU A 21 40.05 -44.30 9.16
CA LEU A 21 40.53 -44.36 10.55
C LEU A 21 40.30 -43.06 11.32
N SER A 22 40.42 -41.90 10.65
CA SER A 22 40.10 -40.61 11.26
C SER A 22 38.59 -40.49 11.52
N ARG A 23 37.76 -40.94 10.57
CA ARG A 23 36.29 -40.96 10.69
C ARG A 23 35.82 -41.94 11.75
N SER A 24 36.46 -43.09 11.93
CA SER A 24 36.13 -44.05 12.99
C SER A 24 36.61 -43.59 14.37
N LYS A 25 37.74 -42.89 14.47
CA LYS A 25 38.18 -42.20 15.69
C LYS A 25 37.26 -41.03 16.07
N LEU A 26 36.76 -40.28 15.10
CA LEU A 26 35.76 -39.23 15.32
C LEU A 26 34.38 -39.81 15.64
N ALA A 27 33.99 -40.93 15.03
CA ALA A 27 32.74 -41.63 15.34
C ALA A 27 32.76 -42.28 16.73
N SER A 28 33.92 -42.77 17.18
CA SER A 28 34.09 -43.30 18.54
C SER A 28 34.25 -42.21 19.61
N SER A 29 34.69 -40.98 19.26
CA SER A 29 34.61 -39.82 20.17
C SER A 29 33.21 -39.20 20.24
N LEU A 30 32.39 -39.47 19.23
CA LEU A 30 30.94 -39.23 19.19
C LEU A 30 30.12 -40.37 19.80
N ALA A 31 30.76 -41.49 20.22
CA ALA A 31 30.09 -42.49 21.03
C ALA A 31 29.55 -41.79 22.27
N GLU A 32 28.23 -41.86 22.43
CA GLU A 32 27.43 -41.11 23.38
C GLU A 32 28.14 -41.01 24.73
N LYS A 33 28.68 -39.82 25.03
CA LYS A 33 29.11 -39.51 26.39
C LYS A 33 27.87 -39.69 27.24
N LYS A 34 27.82 -40.80 28.00
CA LYS A 34 26.75 -41.08 28.96
C LYS A 34 26.56 -39.81 29.78
N SER A 35 25.45 -39.10 29.61
CA SER A 35 25.20 -37.89 30.37
C SER A 35 24.93 -38.33 31.81
N ILE A 36 25.99 -38.31 32.61
CA ILE A 36 25.88 -38.56 34.05
C ILE A 36 25.30 -37.26 34.61
N TYR A 37 23.98 -37.21 34.76
CA TYR A 37 23.29 -36.12 35.43
C TYR A 37 23.66 -36.16 36.92
N ASN A 38 24.72 -35.42 37.28
CA ASN A 38 25.19 -35.28 38.66
C ASN A 38 24.54 -34.04 39.27
N ALA A 39 23.38 -34.22 39.89
CA ALA A 39 22.63 -33.13 40.52
C ALA A 39 23.42 -32.47 41.67
N ASP A 40 24.12 -33.26 42.48
CA ASP A 40 24.85 -32.77 43.66
C ASP A 40 25.97 -31.80 43.24
N ALA A 41 26.76 -32.17 42.23
CA ALA A 41 27.81 -31.30 41.70
C ALA A 41 27.25 -30.04 41.02
N LEU A 42 26.06 -30.11 40.42
CA LEU A 42 25.40 -28.92 39.84
C LEU A 42 24.94 -27.95 40.94
N HIS A 43 24.42 -28.46 42.05
CA HIS A 43 24.05 -27.64 43.20
C HIS A 43 25.27 -27.01 43.87
N GLU A 44 26.35 -27.77 44.09
CA GLU A 44 27.61 -27.26 44.64
C GLU A 44 28.15 -26.10 43.78
N LYS A 45 28.15 -26.26 42.44
CA LYS A 45 28.60 -25.20 41.52
C LYS A 45 27.65 -24.02 41.47
N LEU A 46 26.35 -24.24 41.65
CA LEU A 46 25.38 -23.16 41.72
C LEU A 46 25.62 -22.31 42.97
N GLU A 47 25.88 -22.93 44.12
CA GLU A 47 26.23 -22.23 45.36
C GLU A 47 27.53 -21.41 45.19
N ASP A 48 28.58 -22.02 44.62
CA ASP A 48 29.85 -21.35 44.33
C ASP A 48 29.70 -20.09 43.44
N LEU A 49 28.78 -20.12 42.46
CA LEU A 49 28.57 -19.07 41.47
C LEU A 49 27.47 -18.07 41.86
N SER A 50 26.55 -18.47 42.74
CA SER A 50 25.38 -17.70 43.11
C SER A 50 25.78 -16.41 43.82
N TRP A 51 25.04 -15.35 43.52
CA TRP A 51 25.17 -14.10 44.27
C TRP A 51 24.56 -14.27 45.66
N SER A 52 25.17 -13.65 46.66
CA SER A 52 24.60 -13.61 48.02
C SER A 52 23.22 -12.95 48.02
N GLU A 53 22.26 -13.52 48.75
CA GLU A 53 20.87 -13.06 48.79
C GLU A 53 20.67 -11.62 49.29
N GLN A 54 21.72 -10.98 49.85
CA GLN A 54 21.65 -9.62 50.39
C GLN A 54 21.83 -8.50 49.34
N VAL A 55 22.00 -8.85 48.07
CA VAL A 55 22.28 -7.87 47.01
C VAL A 55 20.98 -7.19 46.56
N ALA A 56 21.03 -5.86 46.43
CA ALA A 56 19.89 -5.09 45.97
C ALA A 56 19.48 -5.53 44.56
N TRP A 57 18.18 -5.62 44.31
CA TRP A 57 17.66 -6.06 43.01
C TRP A 57 18.14 -5.20 41.83
N SER A 58 18.52 -3.94 42.07
CA SER A 58 19.09 -3.04 41.06
C SER A 58 20.39 -3.53 40.43
N GLU A 59 21.16 -4.39 41.11
CA GLU A 59 22.41 -4.93 40.58
C GLU A 59 22.17 -6.09 39.61
N THR A 60 21.15 -6.90 39.87
CA THR A 60 20.83 -8.07 39.03
C THR A 60 19.87 -7.70 37.90
N MET A 61 18.87 -6.84 38.19
CA MET A 61 17.74 -6.47 37.31
C MET A 61 17.03 -7.66 36.66
N ALA A 62 17.20 -8.87 37.20
CA ALA A 62 16.63 -10.10 36.69
C ALA A 62 15.23 -10.30 37.28
N LEU A 63 14.30 -10.75 36.43
CA LEU A 63 12.96 -11.14 36.82
C LEU A 63 12.67 -12.52 36.25
N THR A 64 12.09 -13.37 37.08
CA THR A 64 11.66 -14.71 36.70
C THR A 64 10.14 -14.71 36.62
N SER A 65 9.60 -15.12 35.47
CA SER A 65 8.16 -15.23 35.29
C SER A 65 7.59 -16.33 36.21
N ALA A 66 6.55 -16.02 36.97
CA ALA A 66 5.92 -16.97 37.89
C ALA A 66 5.21 -18.12 37.14
N THR A 67 4.62 -17.83 35.98
CA THR A 67 3.95 -18.82 35.14
C THR A 67 4.91 -19.33 34.07
N PRO A 68 5.01 -20.66 33.86
CA PRO A 68 5.77 -21.20 32.75
C PRO A 68 5.14 -20.79 31.41
N SER A 69 5.96 -20.38 30.45
CA SER A 69 5.53 -20.06 29.09
C SER A 69 5.10 -21.34 28.37
N ALA A 70 3.80 -21.64 28.36
CA ALA A 70 3.24 -22.78 27.65
C ALA A 70 2.72 -22.33 26.29
N VAL A 71 3.35 -22.82 25.22
CA VAL A 71 2.87 -22.65 23.83
C VAL A 71 2.21 -23.96 23.41
N ALA A 72 0.98 -23.90 22.92
CA ALA A 72 0.21 -25.10 22.55
C ALA A 72 0.83 -25.83 21.36
N ASN A 73 1.27 -25.08 20.35
CA ASN A 73 2.01 -25.61 19.21
C ASN A 73 3.36 -24.92 19.06
N VAL A 74 4.44 -25.66 19.24
CA VAL A 74 5.81 -25.13 19.18
C VAL A 74 6.19 -24.69 17.77
N ASP A 75 5.58 -25.28 16.73
CA ASP A 75 5.86 -24.96 15.32
C ASP A 75 5.07 -23.74 14.82
N ASP A 76 4.06 -23.28 15.58
CA ASP A 76 3.36 -22.04 15.28
C ASP A 76 4.17 -20.84 15.81
N ASP A 77 4.88 -20.19 14.90
CA ASP A 77 5.72 -19.05 15.21
C ASP A 77 4.91 -17.86 15.76
N VAL A 78 3.68 -17.64 15.27
CA VAL A 78 2.88 -16.46 15.68
C VAL A 78 2.43 -16.61 17.13
N GLU A 79 1.95 -17.79 17.51
CA GLU A 79 1.57 -18.07 18.89
C GLU A 79 2.77 -18.06 19.84
N ARG A 80 3.91 -18.58 19.38
CA ARG A 80 5.15 -18.59 20.14
C ARG A 80 5.71 -17.19 20.38
N GLU A 81 5.76 -16.35 19.33
CA GLU A 81 6.19 -14.95 19.43
C GLU A 81 5.25 -14.14 20.34
N LEU A 82 3.95 -14.42 20.30
CA LEU A 82 3.00 -13.81 21.23
C LEU A 82 3.29 -14.20 22.68
N GLY A 83 3.65 -15.46 22.94
CA GLY A 83 4.04 -15.93 24.27
C GLY A 83 5.33 -15.25 24.79
N PHE A 84 6.34 -15.09 23.94
CA PHE A 84 7.56 -14.35 24.31
C PHE A 84 7.28 -12.88 24.56
N TYR A 85 6.42 -12.29 23.73
CA TYR A 85 6.02 -10.89 23.87
C TYR A 85 5.29 -10.63 25.19
N THR A 86 4.33 -11.48 25.58
CA THR A 86 3.58 -11.31 26.84
C THR A 86 4.47 -11.48 28.05
N GLN A 87 5.35 -12.48 28.05
CA GLN A 87 6.33 -12.69 29.12
C GLN A 87 7.26 -11.48 29.29
N ALA A 88 7.80 -10.96 28.18
CA ALA A 88 8.67 -9.78 28.21
C ALA A 88 7.92 -8.51 28.68
N LEU A 89 6.66 -8.35 28.26
CA LEU A 89 5.82 -7.21 28.66
C LEU A 89 5.51 -7.22 30.16
N ASP A 90 5.16 -8.39 30.71
CA ASP A 90 4.83 -8.51 32.13
C ASP A 90 6.08 -8.32 33.00
N ALA A 91 7.23 -8.87 32.58
CA ALA A 91 8.52 -8.60 33.23
C ALA A 91 8.88 -7.10 33.19
N ALA A 92 8.69 -6.43 32.05
CA ALA A 92 8.96 -4.99 31.93
C ALA A 92 8.07 -4.14 32.85
N ARG A 93 6.79 -4.50 33.00
CA ARG A 93 5.85 -3.84 33.92
C ARG A 93 6.26 -4.02 35.38
N GLU A 94 6.62 -5.23 35.76
CA GLU A 94 7.08 -5.51 37.12
C GLU A 94 8.40 -4.76 37.41
N ALA A 95 9.32 -4.74 36.45
CA ALA A 95 10.58 -4.00 36.58
C ALA A 95 10.32 -2.49 36.76
N ALA A 96 9.43 -1.92 35.95
CA ALA A 96 9.06 -0.51 36.07
C ALA A 96 8.46 -0.19 37.46
N ALA A 97 7.55 -1.03 37.96
CA ALA A 97 6.95 -0.86 39.29
C ALA A 97 8.00 -0.94 40.42
N ARG A 98 8.97 -1.85 40.31
CA ARG A 98 10.09 -1.96 41.27
C ARG A 98 11.03 -0.75 41.20
N MET A 99 11.28 -0.21 40.00
CA MET A 99 12.11 1.01 39.84
C MET A 99 11.39 2.26 40.37
N GLU A 100 10.08 2.38 40.14
CA GLU A 100 9.27 3.49 40.66
C GLU A 100 9.22 3.48 42.19
N SER A 101 9.04 2.32 42.83
CA SER A 101 9.04 2.22 44.29
C SER A 101 10.41 2.51 44.91
N ALA A 102 11.50 2.21 44.18
CA ALA A 102 12.86 2.58 44.55
C ALA A 102 13.21 4.05 44.25
N GLY A 103 12.33 4.80 43.56
CA GLY A 103 12.57 6.19 43.16
C GLY A 103 13.61 6.36 42.05
N VAL A 104 13.86 5.32 41.26
CA VAL A 104 14.83 5.33 40.15
C VAL A 104 14.14 5.69 38.84
N ALA A 105 14.69 6.67 38.11
CA ALA A 105 14.19 7.05 36.79
C ALA A 105 14.47 5.96 35.76
N TRP A 106 13.41 5.38 35.19
CA TRP A 106 13.50 4.28 34.22
C TRP A 106 13.20 4.71 32.78
N ALA A 107 12.39 5.75 32.59
CA ALA A 107 11.99 6.22 31.27
C ALA A 107 13.06 7.12 30.66
N ARG A 108 13.46 6.84 29.42
CA ARG A 108 14.40 7.69 28.66
C ARG A 108 13.72 9.03 28.31
N PRO A 109 14.27 10.18 28.74
CA PRO A 109 13.76 11.49 28.32
C PRO A 109 13.96 11.72 26.81
N ALA A 110 13.03 12.43 26.18
CA ALA A 110 13.12 12.74 24.74
C ALA A 110 14.32 13.64 24.37
N ASP A 111 14.77 14.46 25.32
CA ASP A 111 15.90 15.39 25.16
C ASP A 111 17.26 14.77 25.57
N TYR A 112 17.28 13.45 25.85
CA TYR A 112 18.51 12.75 26.18
C TYR A 112 19.14 12.11 24.93
N TYR A 113 20.08 12.82 24.32
CA TYR A 113 20.84 12.39 23.15
C TYR A 113 22.11 11.65 23.56
N ALA A 114 22.05 10.32 23.55
CA ALA A 114 23.18 9.42 23.73
C ALA A 114 23.26 8.45 22.55
N GLU A 115 24.40 7.78 22.39
CA GLU A 115 24.58 6.77 21.35
C GLU A 115 23.56 5.63 21.55
N MET A 116 22.82 5.32 20.48
CA MET A 116 21.84 4.24 20.45
C MET A 116 22.44 3.02 19.73
N VAL A 117 21.92 1.82 20.03
CA VAL A 117 22.39 0.55 19.42
C VAL A 117 22.34 0.57 17.89
N LYS A 118 21.39 1.31 17.30
CA LYS A 118 21.26 1.49 15.85
C LYS A 118 21.42 2.96 15.49
N THR A 119 22.14 3.23 14.40
CA THR A 119 22.33 4.59 13.90
C THR A 119 21.04 5.19 13.33
N ASP A 120 20.92 6.51 13.38
CA ASP A 120 19.77 7.23 12.82
C ASP A 120 19.61 6.99 11.32
N GLU A 121 20.72 6.86 10.59
CA GLU A 121 20.72 6.50 9.16
C GLU A 121 20.12 5.12 8.90
N HIS A 122 20.36 4.15 9.81
CA HIS A 122 19.73 2.84 9.72
C HIS A 122 18.22 2.94 9.99
N MET A 123 17.82 3.67 11.03
CA MET A 123 16.39 3.84 11.37
C MET A 123 15.62 4.65 10.32
N ALA A 124 16.28 5.59 9.64
CA ALA A 124 15.71 6.32 8.50
C ALA A 124 15.35 5.37 7.34
N ARG A 125 16.23 4.42 7.02
CA ARG A 125 15.98 3.39 5.99
C ARG A 125 14.82 2.47 6.36
N VAL A 126 14.75 2.01 7.62
CA VAL A 126 13.63 1.19 8.11
C VAL A 126 12.31 1.97 8.00
N LYS A 127 12.30 3.25 8.40
CA LYS A 127 11.13 4.12 8.29
C LYS A 127 10.70 4.33 6.84
N GLU A 128 11.63 4.50 5.92
CA GLU A 128 11.34 4.64 4.50
C GLU A 128 10.65 3.38 3.93
N GLN A 129 11.14 2.19 4.30
CA GLN A 129 10.54 0.92 3.91
C GLN A 129 9.10 0.78 4.43
N LEU A 130 8.87 1.08 5.71
CA LEU A 130 7.53 1.06 6.29
C LEU A 130 6.58 2.05 5.60
N GLN A 131 7.04 3.26 5.29
CA GLN A 131 6.25 4.24 4.55
C GLN A 131 5.95 3.80 3.12
N HIS A 132 6.89 3.12 2.47
CA HIS A 132 6.71 2.57 1.14
C HIS A 132 5.63 1.47 1.15
N GLU A 133 5.68 0.53 2.09
CA GLU A 133 4.68 -0.53 2.24
C GLU A 133 3.28 0.04 2.52
N GLN A 134 3.17 1.02 3.42
CA GLN A 134 1.91 1.71 3.69
C GLN A 134 1.33 2.38 2.44
N LYS A 135 2.18 3.04 1.63
CA LYS A 135 1.76 3.64 0.36
C LYS A 135 1.27 2.59 -0.63
N LEU A 136 1.95 1.44 -0.73
CA LEU A 136 1.52 0.35 -1.59
C LEU A 136 0.14 -0.18 -1.19
N ILE A 137 -0.09 -0.40 0.10
CA ILE A 137 -1.39 -0.86 0.62
C ILE A 137 -2.47 0.18 0.31
N ALA A 138 -2.21 1.46 0.62
CA ALA A 138 -3.15 2.55 0.35
C ALA A 138 -3.49 2.67 -1.14
N ASP A 139 -2.49 2.58 -2.03
CA ASP A 139 -2.68 2.64 -3.48
C ASP A 139 -3.53 1.47 -3.98
N MET A 140 -3.32 0.27 -3.44
CA MET A 140 -4.10 -0.91 -3.78
C MET A 140 -5.57 -0.77 -3.33
N GLU A 141 -5.80 -0.25 -2.12
CA GLU A 141 -7.14 0.06 -1.64
C GLU A 141 -7.83 1.14 -2.47
N GLN A 142 -7.12 2.22 -2.82
CA GLN A 142 -7.66 3.27 -3.68
C GLN A 142 -8.02 2.73 -5.05
N ARG A 143 -7.16 1.92 -5.67
CA ARG A 143 -7.47 1.25 -6.94
C ARG A 143 -8.69 0.35 -6.84
N ARG A 144 -8.90 -0.34 -5.73
CA ARG A 144 -10.10 -1.15 -5.49
C ARG A 144 -11.34 -0.27 -5.39
N LYS A 145 -11.29 0.78 -4.57
CA LYS A 145 -12.38 1.77 -4.42
C LYS A 145 -12.73 2.42 -5.75
N ASP A 146 -11.74 2.80 -6.55
CA ASP A 146 -11.96 3.38 -7.88
C ASP A 146 -12.64 2.41 -8.85
N ARG A 147 -12.32 1.12 -8.78
CA ARG A 147 -12.99 0.08 -9.60
C ARG A 147 -14.43 -0.09 -9.18
N GLU A 148 -14.72 -0.13 -7.88
CA GLU A 148 -16.06 -0.23 -7.33
C GLU A 148 -16.89 1.03 -7.67
N ASN A 149 -16.33 2.21 -7.47
CA ASN A 149 -16.94 3.49 -7.85
C ASN A 149 -17.26 3.56 -9.34
N LYS A 150 -16.37 3.07 -10.22
CA LYS A 150 -16.64 3.01 -11.67
C LYS A 150 -17.78 2.04 -12.01
N ARG A 151 -17.92 0.91 -11.29
CA ARG A 151 -19.03 -0.03 -11.49
C ARG A 151 -20.35 0.59 -11.04
N HIS A 152 -20.38 1.19 -9.84
CA HIS A 152 -21.58 1.84 -9.30
C HIS A 152 -21.98 3.06 -10.13
N ALA A 153 -21.02 3.88 -10.58
CA ALA A 153 -21.29 5.02 -11.45
C ALA A 153 -21.99 4.60 -12.76
N LYS A 154 -21.61 3.46 -13.35
CA LYS A 154 -22.29 2.93 -14.53
C LYS A 154 -23.73 2.48 -14.23
N GLN A 155 -23.94 1.81 -13.10
CA GLN A 155 -25.28 1.40 -12.66
C GLN A 155 -26.18 2.61 -12.42
N ILE A 156 -25.68 3.61 -11.67
CA ILE A 156 -26.39 4.87 -11.39
C ILE A 156 -26.74 5.60 -12.69
N GLN A 157 -25.85 5.63 -13.68
CA GLN A 157 -26.14 6.25 -14.97
C GLN A 157 -27.27 5.54 -15.72
N VAL A 158 -27.29 4.19 -15.69
CA VAL A 158 -28.36 3.40 -16.31
C VAL A 158 -29.68 3.58 -15.57
N GLU A 159 -29.68 3.54 -14.24
CA GLU A 159 -30.87 3.75 -13.40
C GLU A 159 -31.44 5.15 -13.60
N LYS A 160 -30.62 6.20 -13.54
CA LYS A 160 -31.08 7.58 -13.81
C LYS A 160 -31.66 7.75 -15.21
N LYS A 161 -31.15 7.04 -16.21
CA LYS A 161 -31.74 7.07 -17.56
C LYS A 161 -33.10 6.38 -17.57
N LYS A 162 -33.22 5.20 -16.94
CA LYS A 162 -34.50 4.48 -16.80
C LYS A 162 -35.53 5.32 -16.04
N GLU A 163 -35.14 5.95 -14.94
CA GLU A 163 -35.98 6.84 -14.14
C GLU A 163 -36.49 8.02 -14.99
N ARG A 164 -35.59 8.72 -15.71
CA ARG A 164 -35.99 9.81 -16.62
C ARG A 164 -36.92 9.36 -17.74
N ASP A 165 -36.69 8.19 -18.32
CA ASP A 165 -37.55 7.65 -19.37
C ASP A 165 -38.92 7.22 -18.80
N GLN A 166 -38.96 6.70 -17.57
CA GLN A 166 -40.20 6.41 -16.84
C GLN A 166 -40.98 7.69 -16.48
N GLU A 167 -40.31 8.72 -15.95
CA GLU A 167 -40.91 10.03 -15.67
C GLU A 167 -41.52 10.64 -16.93
N ARG A 168 -40.80 10.60 -18.06
CA ARG A 168 -41.32 11.06 -19.36
C ARG A 168 -42.55 10.28 -19.79
N LYS A 169 -42.51 8.95 -19.67
CA LYS A 169 -43.65 8.09 -20.02
C LYS A 169 -44.86 8.39 -19.13
N GLN A 170 -44.67 8.49 -17.82
CA GLN A 170 -45.73 8.86 -16.88
C GLN A 170 -46.31 10.25 -17.20
N GLY A 171 -45.46 11.22 -17.58
CA GLY A 171 -45.91 12.54 -18.03
C GLY A 171 -46.76 12.48 -19.31
N VAL A 172 -46.35 11.69 -20.31
CA VAL A 172 -47.13 11.49 -21.55
C VAL A 172 -48.44 10.74 -21.27
N ASP A 173 -48.41 9.71 -20.42
CA ASP A 173 -49.59 8.94 -20.01
C ASP A 173 -50.59 9.82 -19.24
N ALA A 174 -50.09 10.72 -18.38
CA ALA A 174 -50.94 11.70 -17.68
C ALA A 174 -51.60 12.70 -18.65
N VAL A 175 -50.85 13.25 -19.61
CA VAL A 175 -51.39 14.18 -20.63
C VAL A 175 -52.40 13.48 -21.54
N THR A 176 -52.12 12.24 -21.97
CA THR A 176 -53.05 11.47 -22.79
C THR A 176 -54.32 11.08 -22.03
N ARG A 177 -54.21 10.74 -20.74
CA ARG A 177 -55.37 10.55 -19.86
C ARG A 177 -56.22 11.82 -19.76
N MET A 178 -55.61 12.97 -19.47
CA MET A 178 -56.32 14.26 -19.45
C MET A 178 -56.99 14.58 -20.79
N ARG A 179 -56.31 14.35 -21.92
CA ARG A 179 -56.92 14.52 -23.26
C ARG A 179 -58.12 13.59 -23.47
N ARG A 180 -58.04 12.34 -23.01
CA ARG A 180 -59.13 11.36 -23.14
C ARG A 180 -60.31 11.71 -22.25
N GLU A 181 -60.06 12.17 -21.02
CA GLU A 181 -61.10 12.68 -20.10
C GLU A 181 -61.77 13.92 -20.67
N ARG A 182 -61.01 14.88 -21.22
CA ARG A 182 -61.57 16.05 -21.94
C ARG A 182 -62.44 15.66 -23.13
N ALA A 183 -62.05 14.65 -23.90
CA ALA A 183 -62.85 14.14 -25.02
C ALA A 183 -64.12 13.40 -24.56
N ARG A 184 -64.10 12.78 -23.38
CA ARG A 184 -65.24 12.03 -22.83
C ARG A 184 -66.28 12.95 -22.17
N ASN A 185 -65.84 14.07 -21.59
CA ASN A 185 -66.71 15.02 -20.88
C ASN A 185 -67.26 16.17 -21.75
N GLN A 186 -67.21 16.07 -23.09
CA GLN A 186 -67.73 17.07 -24.06
C GLN A 186 -67.72 18.52 -23.54
N TYR A 187 -66.52 19.08 -23.33
CA TYR A 187 -66.26 20.53 -23.26
C TYR A 187 -67.37 21.38 -22.60
N GLU A 188 -67.77 21.06 -21.37
CA GLU A 188 -68.66 21.91 -20.59
C GLU A 188 -67.83 22.63 -19.52
N GLY A 189 -67.44 23.87 -19.83
CA GLY A 189 -66.77 24.78 -18.90
C GLY A 189 -65.41 25.27 -19.39
N GLU A 190 -65.38 26.55 -19.79
CA GLU A 190 -64.17 27.36 -19.96
C GLU A 190 -63.46 27.46 -18.61
N LEU A 191 -62.52 26.55 -18.33
CA LEU A 191 -61.68 26.63 -17.14
C LEU A 191 -60.23 26.88 -17.55
N ASP A 192 -59.73 27.95 -16.95
CA ASP A 192 -58.43 28.57 -17.10
C ASP A 192 -57.29 27.55 -17.09
N MET A 193 -56.73 27.27 -18.28
CA MET A 193 -55.54 26.41 -18.43
C MET A 193 -54.36 26.92 -17.60
N GLU A 194 -54.36 28.18 -17.16
CA GLU A 194 -53.33 28.76 -16.32
C GLU A 194 -53.46 28.38 -14.84
N ALA A 195 -54.68 28.09 -14.34
CA ALA A 195 -54.92 27.68 -12.96
C ALA A 195 -54.55 26.20 -12.70
N GLU A 196 -54.87 25.30 -13.63
CA GLU A 196 -54.65 23.85 -13.50
C GLU A 196 -53.17 23.47 -13.71
N LEU A 197 -52.47 24.18 -14.62
CA LEU A 197 -51.01 24.03 -14.78
C LEU A 197 -50.25 24.48 -13.52
N ARG A 198 -50.76 25.51 -12.83
CA ARG A 198 -50.18 26.09 -11.61
C ARG A 198 -50.39 25.20 -10.39
N GLU A 199 -51.45 24.38 -10.38
CA GLU A 199 -51.68 23.34 -9.36
C GLU A 199 -50.72 22.15 -9.57
N MET A 200 -50.47 21.74 -10.82
CA MET A 200 -49.49 20.69 -11.15
C MET A 200 -48.03 21.13 -10.89
N GLU A 201 -47.72 22.41 -11.10
CA GLU A 201 -46.42 23.01 -10.77
C GLU A 201 -46.27 23.28 -9.25
N GLY A 202 -47.39 23.44 -8.53
CA GLY A 202 -47.47 23.75 -7.09
C GLY A 202 -47.10 22.60 -6.13
N GLY A 203 -47.05 21.35 -6.60
CA GLY A 203 -46.54 20.21 -5.82
C GLY A 203 -45.01 20.12 -5.75
N GLY A 204 -44.30 20.91 -6.56
CA GLY A 204 -42.84 20.96 -6.60
C GLY A 204 -42.30 22.10 -5.75
N ARG A 205 -41.83 21.78 -4.54
CA ARG A 205 -41.05 22.70 -3.70
C ARG A 205 -39.97 23.44 -4.53
N GLY A 206 -40.21 24.75 -4.66
CA GLY A 206 -39.34 25.85 -5.09
C GLY A 206 -38.00 25.55 -5.76
N ARG A 207 -37.84 26.02 -7.01
CA ARG A 207 -36.58 26.63 -7.46
C ARG A 207 -36.88 27.85 -8.34
N GLY A 208 -36.51 29.03 -7.82
CA GLY A 208 -36.90 30.33 -8.33
C GLY A 208 -36.50 30.61 -9.79
N ARG A 209 -37.49 31.09 -10.56
CA ARG A 209 -37.25 31.84 -11.79
C ARG A 209 -37.09 33.32 -11.43
N GLY A 210 -35.84 33.74 -11.31
CA GLY A 210 -35.46 35.14 -11.42
C GLY A 210 -35.64 35.62 -12.87
N ARG A 211 -36.71 36.39 -13.09
CA ARG A 211 -36.79 37.61 -13.92
C ARG A 211 -35.89 37.65 -15.16
N GLY A 212 -36.42 37.21 -16.31
CA GLY A 212 -35.88 37.53 -17.63
C GLY A 212 -36.36 38.90 -18.10
N GLY A 213 -35.42 39.85 -18.29
CA GLY A 213 -35.60 41.07 -19.05
C GLY A 213 -35.36 40.85 -20.56
N PRO A 214 -35.78 41.80 -21.43
CA PRO A 214 -35.84 41.60 -22.88
C PRO A 214 -34.46 41.53 -23.53
N LYS A 215 -34.31 40.60 -24.48
CA LYS A 215 -33.10 40.34 -25.26
C LYS A 215 -32.79 41.50 -26.21
N SER A 216 -31.66 42.17 -26.02
CA SER A 216 -31.00 42.94 -27.07
C SER A 216 -30.15 42.00 -27.94
N MET A 217 -30.30 42.12 -29.26
CA MET A 217 -29.41 41.51 -30.24
C MET A 217 -27.96 41.96 -30.00
N GLN A 218 -27.13 41.07 -29.46
CA GLN A 218 -25.69 41.28 -29.47
C GLN A 218 -25.01 40.10 -30.14
N ARG A 219 -24.34 40.47 -31.23
CA ARG A 219 -23.48 39.70 -32.12
C ARG A 219 -22.69 38.64 -31.35
N PHE A 220 -22.78 37.40 -31.81
CA PHE A 220 -22.02 36.25 -31.33
C PHE A 220 -20.52 36.55 -31.41
N GLN A 221 -19.93 37.06 -30.32
CA GLN A 221 -18.47 37.15 -30.20
C GLN A 221 -17.94 35.76 -29.81
N PRO A 222 -16.88 35.25 -30.48
CA PRO A 222 -16.26 34.00 -30.07
C PRO A 222 -15.66 34.20 -28.68
N ARG A 223 -16.14 33.42 -27.70
CA ARG A 223 -15.54 33.36 -26.36
C ARG A 223 -14.03 33.17 -26.50
N ALA A 224 -13.26 34.04 -25.85
CA ALA A 224 -11.82 33.88 -25.69
C ALA A 224 -11.54 32.44 -25.21
N LYS A 225 -10.67 31.74 -25.95
CA LYS A 225 -10.25 30.38 -25.58
C LYS A 225 -9.66 30.47 -24.17
N ALA A 226 -10.17 29.64 -23.25
CA ALA A 226 -9.70 29.64 -21.88
C ALA A 226 -8.17 29.47 -21.86
N ALA A 227 -7.43 30.34 -21.17
CA ALA A 227 -5.96 30.32 -21.06
C ALA A 227 -5.41 28.93 -20.63
N HIS A 228 -6.22 28.16 -19.91
CA HIS A 228 -5.91 26.78 -19.55
C HIS A 228 -5.81 25.84 -20.78
N ARG A 229 -6.57 26.08 -21.84
CA ARG A 229 -6.48 25.31 -23.08
C ARG A 229 -5.19 25.65 -23.83
N GLU A 230 -4.82 26.91 -23.89
CA GLU A 230 -3.56 27.36 -24.52
C GLU A 230 -2.32 26.78 -23.82
N ALA A 231 -2.29 26.79 -22.47
CA ALA A 231 -1.19 26.17 -21.73
C ALA A 231 -1.11 24.64 -21.93
N ARG A 232 -2.25 23.96 -22.06
CA ARG A 232 -2.30 22.52 -22.37
C ARG A 232 -1.87 22.24 -23.81
N ASP A 233 -2.29 23.08 -24.73
CA ASP A 233 -1.98 22.99 -26.15
C ASP A 233 -0.48 23.27 -26.42
N GLN A 234 0.16 24.15 -25.62
CA GLN A 234 1.62 24.36 -25.62
C GLN A 234 2.38 23.18 -25.01
N LYS A 235 1.90 22.63 -23.89
CA LYS A 235 2.58 21.52 -23.18
C LYS A 235 2.44 20.17 -23.90
N TYR A 236 1.28 19.89 -24.49
CA TYR A 236 0.93 18.56 -25.02
C TYR A 236 0.71 18.53 -26.54
N GLY A 237 0.77 19.70 -27.20
CA GLY A 237 0.43 19.87 -28.61
C GLY A 237 -1.08 19.90 -28.83
N HIS A 238 -1.51 20.54 -29.92
CA HIS A 238 -2.93 20.61 -30.27
C HIS A 238 -3.42 19.19 -30.60
N GLY A 239 -4.46 18.73 -29.89
CA GLY A 239 -5.02 17.37 -29.96
C GLY A 239 -5.76 17.04 -31.26
N GLY A 240 -5.14 17.30 -32.41
CA GLY A 240 -5.60 16.89 -33.73
C GLY A 240 -5.05 15.52 -34.16
N PRO A 241 -5.60 14.93 -35.23
CA PRO A 241 -5.18 13.61 -35.73
C PRO A 241 -3.69 13.61 -36.13
N LYS A 242 -2.82 13.04 -35.28
CA LYS A 242 -1.37 12.91 -35.50
C LYS A 242 -0.97 11.89 -36.57
N ARG A 243 -1.91 11.44 -37.42
CA ARG A 243 -1.67 10.41 -38.45
C ARG A 243 -0.77 10.90 -39.59
N LEU A 244 -0.67 12.21 -39.80
CA LEU A 244 0.11 12.82 -40.89
C LEU A 244 1.37 13.56 -40.41
N SER A 245 1.62 13.63 -39.09
CA SER A 245 2.77 14.39 -38.54
C SER A 245 4.14 13.75 -38.80
N LYS A 246 4.17 12.60 -39.46
CA LYS A 246 5.39 11.89 -39.87
C LYS A 246 5.58 11.90 -41.40
N GLN A 247 4.78 12.68 -42.12
CA GLN A 247 5.00 12.89 -43.55
C GLN A 247 5.85 14.13 -43.77
N ASN A 248 6.72 14.07 -44.77
CA ASN A 248 7.51 15.22 -45.20
C ASN A 248 6.55 16.30 -45.70
N ASP A 249 6.62 17.49 -45.10
CA ASP A 249 5.95 18.68 -45.63
C ASP A 249 6.83 19.37 -46.66
N ALA A 250 6.22 20.26 -47.46
CA ALA A 250 6.93 21.00 -48.50
C ALA A 250 8.11 21.83 -47.96
N PHE A 251 8.06 22.18 -46.67
CA PHE A 251 9.14 22.87 -45.96
C PHE A 251 10.31 21.94 -45.62
N SER A 252 10.06 20.72 -45.13
CA SER A 252 11.11 19.72 -44.86
C SER A 252 11.77 19.20 -46.13
N ALA A 253 11.04 19.16 -47.25
CA ALA A 253 11.60 18.75 -48.54
C ALA A 253 12.55 19.80 -49.15
N ALA A 254 12.45 21.07 -48.73
CA ALA A 254 13.28 22.18 -49.24
C ALA A 254 14.48 22.49 -48.33
N ASP A 255 14.59 21.88 -47.14
CA ASP A 255 15.69 22.12 -46.20
C ASP A 255 16.93 21.31 -46.55
N THR A 256 17.83 21.93 -47.34
CA THR A 256 19.14 21.39 -47.71
C THR A 256 20.26 21.78 -46.74
N ASN A 257 19.94 22.48 -45.64
CA ASN A 257 20.94 23.07 -44.74
C ASN A 257 21.71 22.02 -43.91
N SER A 258 21.22 20.77 -43.87
CA SER A 258 21.89 19.65 -43.20
C SER A 258 22.94 18.94 -44.06
N TYR A 259 23.05 19.27 -45.36
CA TYR A 259 24.02 18.64 -46.26
C TYR A 259 25.40 19.30 -46.14
N ARG A 260 26.27 18.74 -45.28
CA ARG A 260 27.70 19.08 -45.25
C ARG A 260 28.46 18.21 -46.24
N SER A 261 28.86 18.81 -47.37
CA SER A 261 29.82 18.20 -48.30
C SER A 261 31.20 18.13 -47.64
N SER A 262 31.66 16.93 -47.31
CA SER A 262 33.04 16.67 -46.88
C SER A 262 33.98 16.81 -48.09
N GLY A 263 34.35 18.05 -48.42
CA GLY A 263 35.42 18.36 -49.35
C GLY A 263 36.78 18.31 -48.64
N GLY A 264 37.66 17.43 -49.12
CA GLY A 264 39.03 17.31 -48.63
C GLY A 264 39.89 18.55 -48.87
N ARG A 265 40.85 18.77 -47.98
CA ARG A 265 42.05 19.59 -48.22
C ARG A 265 43.25 18.90 -47.61
N GLY A 266 44.26 18.70 -48.44
CA GLY A 266 45.55 18.17 -48.06
C GLY A 266 46.36 19.14 -47.20
N GLY A 267 47.24 18.52 -46.43
CA GLY A 267 48.35 19.03 -45.65
C GLY A 267 49.12 17.80 -45.18
#